data_AF-A0A8K0GL92-F1
#
_entry.id   AF-A0A8K0GL92-F1
#
_cell.length_a   1.000
_cell.length_b   1.000
_cell.length_c   1.000
_cell.angle_alpha   90.00
_cell.angle_beta   90.00
_cell.angle_gamma   90.00
#
_symmetry.space_group_name_H-M   'P 1'
#
loop_
_entity.id
_entity.type
_entity.pdbx_description
1 polymer ?
#
loop_
_entity_poly.entity_id
_entity_poly.type
_entity_poly.pdbx_seq_one_letter_code
_entity_poly.pdbx_strand_id
1 'polypeptide(L)'
;MSLMSEIKTKKCSVRGCVDNVSRRHRFPNPRKISETIIEAWRENTNNPSLANLSHDQLHKSFYVCDRHFASSDIVCGLRSLKVDAVPTEFLHKDDDGSNDLEASIHIPPKKMRMTLLDKYTTKYIGKWDLLSNMELTTIRNI
;
A
#
# COMPACT_ATOMS: atom_id res chain seq x y z
N MET A 1 -30.24 -16.98 -20.94
CA MET A 1 -29.02 -16.20 -21.25
C MET A 1 -28.54 -15.57 -19.96
N SER A 2 -27.27 -15.78 -19.62
CA SER A 2 -26.67 -15.54 -18.31
C SER A 2 -26.39 -14.05 -18.06
N LEU A 3 -27.02 -13.46 -17.03
CA LEU A 3 -26.62 -12.14 -16.53
C LEU A 3 -25.49 -12.37 -15.52
N MET A 4 -24.27 -12.57 -16.01
CA MET A 4 -23.08 -12.35 -15.18
C MET A 4 -23.04 -10.85 -14.91
N SER A 5 -23.66 -10.43 -13.82
CA SER A 5 -23.57 -9.06 -13.34
C SER A 5 -22.09 -8.76 -13.12
N GLU A 6 -21.57 -7.86 -13.95
CA GLU A 6 -20.20 -7.37 -13.86
C GLU A 6 -20.00 -6.85 -12.44
N ILE A 7 -19.17 -7.53 -11.64
CA ILE A 7 -18.88 -7.11 -10.27
C ILE A 7 -18.13 -5.79 -10.38
N LYS A 8 -18.87 -4.68 -10.33
CA LYS A 8 -18.31 -3.34 -10.40
C LYS A 8 -17.49 -3.11 -9.14
N THR A 9 -16.19 -3.31 -9.24
CA THR A 9 -15.27 -3.06 -8.14
C THR A 9 -15.34 -1.57 -7.78
N LYS A 10 -15.46 -1.29 -6.48
CA LYS A 10 -15.49 0.10 -5.98
C LYS A 10 -14.23 0.82 -6.44
N LYS A 11 -14.26 2.09 -6.84
CA LYS A 11 -13.03 2.77 -7.27
C LYS A 11 -12.23 3.27 -6.07
N CYS A 12 -10.91 3.29 -6.20
CA CYS A 12 -10.05 3.98 -5.25
C CYS A 12 -10.19 5.50 -5.45
N SER A 13 -10.21 6.24 -4.36
CA SER A 13 -10.34 7.69 -4.36
C SER A 13 -9.02 8.42 -4.64
N VAL A 14 -7.86 7.77 -4.55
CA VAL A 14 -6.58 8.41 -4.87
C VAL A 14 -6.54 8.77 -6.35
N ARG A 15 -6.20 10.03 -6.67
CA ARG A 15 -6.11 10.50 -8.05
C ARG A 15 -5.13 9.65 -8.85
N GLY A 16 -5.52 9.29 -10.08
CA GLY A 16 -4.70 8.44 -10.96
C GLY A 16 -4.57 6.97 -10.53
N CYS A 17 -5.20 6.55 -9.43
CA CYS A 17 -5.12 5.16 -8.99
C CYS A 17 -5.98 4.25 -9.88
N VAL A 18 -5.30 3.34 -10.59
CA VAL A 18 -5.92 2.31 -11.44
C VAL A 18 -6.04 0.95 -10.76
N ASP A 19 -5.69 0.86 -9.47
CA ASP A 19 -5.81 -0.38 -8.72
C ASP A 19 -7.28 -0.78 -8.55
N ASN A 20 -7.61 -1.96 -9.10
CA ASN A 20 -8.92 -2.55 -8.99
C ASN A 20 -8.94 -3.84 -8.14
N VAL A 21 -7.78 -4.40 -7.81
CA VAL A 21 -7.63 -5.70 -7.14
C VAL A 21 -7.47 -5.55 -5.63
N SER A 22 -6.74 -4.53 -5.18
CA SER A 22 -6.31 -4.44 -3.80
C SER A 22 -7.47 -4.07 -2.88
N ARG A 23 -7.25 -4.31 -1.58
CA ARG A 23 -8.32 -4.20 -0.60
C ARG A 23 -8.66 -2.73 -0.37
N ARG A 24 -9.94 -2.45 -0.08
CA ARG A 24 -10.46 -1.09 0.04
C ARG A 24 -10.93 -0.79 1.45
N HIS A 25 -10.49 0.36 1.94
CA HIS A 25 -10.80 0.92 3.23
C HIS A 25 -11.71 2.12 3.02
N ARG A 26 -12.82 2.18 3.77
CA ARG A 26 -13.68 3.37 3.78
C ARG A 26 -12.92 4.53 4.40
N PHE A 27 -13.31 5.74 4.02
CA PHE A 27 -12.96 6.92 4.80
C PHE A 27 -13.34 6.74 6.28
N PRO A 28 -12.59 7.33 7.23
CA PRO A 28 -12.87 7.23 8.66
C PRO A 28 -14.29 7.68 9.00
N ASN A 29 -14.87 7.11 10.05
CA ASN A 29 -16.20 7.49 10.49
C ASN A 29 -16.11 8.80 11.31
N PRO A 30 -16.78 9.90 10.89
CA PRO A 30 -16.70 11.18 11.59
C PRO A 30 -17.26 11.17 13.02
N ARG A 31 -18.05 10.16 13.39
CA ARG A 31 -18.57 10.00 14.76
C ARG A 31 -17.58 9.31 15.70
N LYS A 32 -16.48 8.76 15.18
CA LYS A 32 -15.53 7.92 15.95
C LYS A 32 -14.09 8.41 15.90
N ILE A 33 -13.73 9.17 14.87
CA ILE A 33 -12.35 9.59 14.58
C ILE A 33 -12.36 11.11 14.37
N SER A 34 -11.25 11.75 14.77
CA SER A 34 -11.03 13.19 14.60
C SER A 34 -11.19 13.63 13.14
N GLU A 35 -11.76 14.82 12.94
CA GLU A 35 -11.89 15.45 11.62
C GLU A 35 -10.53 15.63 10.93
N THR A 36 -9.48 15.92 11.71
CA THR A 36 -8.10 16.08 11.22
C THR A 36 -7.58 14.87 10.44
N ILE A 37 -7.94 13.65 10.83
CA ILE A 37 -7.54 12.43 10.10
C ILE A 37 -8.33 12.31 8.80
N ILE A 38 -9.60 12.71 8.80
CA ILE A 38 -10.47 12.68 7.62
C ILE A 38 -9.98 13.70 6.58
N GLU A 39 -9.57 14.88 7.04
CA GLU A 39 -8.96 15.93 6.23
C GLU A 39 -7.63 15.47 5.64
N ALA A 40 -6.75 14.86 6.44
CA ALA A 40 -5.50 14.28 5.95
C ALA A 40 -5.73 13.24 4.84
N TRP A 41 -6.76 12.39 4.97
CA TRP A 41 -7.14 11.47 3.89
C TRP A 41 -7.60 12.22 2.63
N ARG A 42 -8.42 13.26 2.80
CA ARG A 42 -8.93 14.07 1.68
C ARG A 42 -7.77 14.71 0.92
N GLU A 43 -6.86 15.35 1.63
CA GLU A 43 -5.68 16.03 1.08
C GLU A 43 -4.76 15.04 0.37
N ASN A 44 -4.37 13.95 1.04
CA ASN A 44 -3.43 12.99 0.49
C ASN A 44 -3.98 12.24 -0.73
N THR A 45 -5.30 12.05 -0.84
CA THR A 45 -5.88 11.44 -2.05
C THR A 45 -5.79 12.34 -3.28
N ASN A 46 -5.55 13.64 -3.10
CA ASN A 46 -5.45 14.66 -4.14
C ASN A 46 -6.58 14.55 -5.18
N ASN A 47 -7.80 14.24 -4.72
CA ASN A 47 -8.94 14.02 -5.60
C ASN A 47 -9.90 15.21 -5.55
N PRO A 48 -10.01 16.00 -6.64
CA PRO A 48 -10.80 17.22 -6.65
C PRO A 48 -12.30 16.95 -6.44
N SER A 49 -12.79 15.74 -6.75
CA SER A 49 -14.19 15.37 -6.50
C SER A 49 -14.55 15.27 -5.02
N LEU A 50 -13.56 15.25 -4.11
CA LEU A 50 -13.78 15.14 -2.67
C LEU A 50 -13.84 16.50 -1.97
N ALA A 51 -13.39 17.57 -2.62
CA ALA A 51 -13.15 18.87 -1.99
C ALA A 51 -14.37 19.41 -1.24
N ASN A 52 -15.56 19.29 -1.85
CA ASN A 52 -16.81 19.87 -1.33
C ASN A 52 -17.72 18.86 -0.62
N LEU A 53 -17.24 17.65 -0.34
CA LEU A 53 -18.05 16.62 0.30
C LEU A 53 -17.99 16.72 1.83
N SER A 54 -19.11 16.41 2.48
CA SER A 54 -19.15 16.27 3.93
C SER A 54 -18.46 14.99 4.39
N HIS A 55 -18.03 14.95 5.65
CA HIS A 55 -17.37 13.77 6.22
C HIS A 55 -18.27 12.51 6.19
N ASP A 56 -19.58 12.68 6.36
CA ASP A 56 -20.54 11.57 6.25
C ASP A 56 -20.67 11.05 4.82
N GLN A 57 -20.66 11.94 3.81
CA GLN A 57 -20.65 11.57 2.39
C GLN A 57 -19.37 10.82 2.02
N LEU A 58 -18.22 11.30 2.51
CA LEU A 58 -16.92 10.63 2.32
C LEU A 58 -16.95 9.21 2.87
N HIS A 59 -17.37 9.03 4.12
CA HIS A 59 -17.42 7.71 4.77
C HIS A 59 -18.34 6.70 4.05
N LYS A 60 -19.49 7.17 3.57
CA LYS A 60 -20.51 6.32 2.93
C LYS A 60 -20.07 5.82 1.56
N SER A 61 -19.41 6.67 0.77
CA SER A 61 -19.29 6.46 -0.67
C SER A 61 -17.86 6.27 -1.18
N PHE A 62 -16.84 6.67 -0.42
CA PHE A 62 -15.47 6.74 -0.91
C PHE A 62 -14.52 5.77 -0.19
N TYR A 63 -13.48 5.34 -0.91
CA TYR A 63 -12.59 4.28 -0.46
C TYR A 63 -11.16 4.51 -0.92
N VAL A 64 -10.19 4.13 -0.09
CA VAL A 64 -8.76 4.12 -0.45
C VAL A 64 -8.25 2.68 -0.42
N CYS A 65 -7.43 2.28 -1.38
CA CYS A 65 -6.88 0.92 -1.39
C CYS A 65 -5.66 0.79 -0.47
N ASP A 66 -5.42 -0.43 0.04
CA ASP A 66 -4.36 -0.74 1.01
C ASP A 66 -2.96 -0.34 0.55
N ARG A 67 -2.71 -0.29 -0.76
CA ARG A 67 -1.42 0.12 -1.34
C ARG A 67 -0.98 1.51 -0.91
N HIS A 68 -1.91 2.36 -0.51
CA HIS A 68 -1.61 3.74 -0.12
C HIS A 68 -1.28 3.90 1.36
N PHE A 69 -1.31 2.81 2.13
CA PHE A 69 -0.95 2.80 3.54
C PHE A 69 0.34 2.03 3.74
N ALA A 70 1.12 2.40 4.75
CA ALA A 70 2.27 1.60 5.13
C ALA A 70 1.79 0.25 5.68
N SER A 71 2.59 -0.80 5.52
CA SER A 71 2.25 -2.12 6.08
C SER A 71 2.12 -2.08 7.61
N SER A 72 2.82 -1.14 8.26
CA SER A 72 2.72 -0.86 9.69
C SER A 72 1.38 -0.29 10.13
N ASP A 73 0.60 0.30 9.21
CA ASP A 73 -0.69 0.93 9.51
C ASP A 73 -1.84 -0.07 9.44
N ILE A 74 -1.57 -1.25 8.88
CA ILE A 74 -2.50 -2.36 8.81
C ILE A 74 -2.39 -3.17 10.10
N VAL A 75 -3.51 -3.34 10.79
CA VAL A 75 -3.54 -4.12 12.03
C VAL A 75 -3.35 -5.60 11.67
N CYS A 76 -2.28 -6.23 12.18
CA CYS A 76 -1.93 -7.61 11.85
C CYS A 76 -3.08 -8.58 12.17
N GLY A 77 -3.36 -9.51 11.24
CA GLY A 77 -4.45 -10.48 11.35
C GLY A 77 -5.86 -9.88 11.22
N LEU A 78 -5.97 -8.55 11.27
CA LEU A 78 -7.20 -7.83 11.12
C LEU A 78 -7.27 -7.18 9.75
N ARG A 79 -8.51 -6.95 9.38
CA ARG A 79 -8.90 -6.42 8.09
C ARG A 79 -9.14 -4.90 8.21
N SER A 80 -8.38 -4.22 9.06
CA SER A 80 -8.60 -2.83 9.49
C SER A 80 -7.29 -2.04 9.53
N LEU A 81 -7.41 -0.71 9.49
CA LEU A 81 -6.32 0.22 9.68
C LEU A 81 -6.25 0.66 11.15
N LYS A 82 -5.08 1.12 11.58
CA LYS A 82 -4.93 1.86 12.84
C LYS A 82 -5.78 3.15 12.82
N VAL A 83 -6.06 3.69 14.00
CA VAL A 83 -6.92 4.87 14.17
C VAL A 83 -6.32 6.14 13.56
N ASP A 84 -5.00 6.23 13.56
CA ASP A 84 -4.19 7.34 13.07
C ASP A 84 -3.62 7.11 11.67
N ALA A 85 -3.95 5.98 11.04
CA ALA A 85 -3.48 5.65 9.70
C ALA A 85 -3.98 6.65 8.67
N VAL A 86 -3.06 7.20 7.88
CA VAL A 86 -3.34 8.10 6.77
C VAL A 86 -2.66 7.59 5.49
N PRO A 87 -3.24 7.79 4.30
CA PRO A 87 -2.64 7.31 3.08
C PRO A 87 -1.43 8.18 2.72
N THR A 88 -0.22 7.63 2.76
CA THR A 88 1.02 8.36 2.43
C THR A 88 1.79 7.74 1.27
N GLU A 89 1.47 6.50 0.91
CA GLU A 89 2.25 5.71 -0.04
C GLU A 89 1.66 5.78 -1.45
N PHE A 90 2.53 5.76 -2.47
CA PHE A 90 2.14 5.72 -3.89
C PHE A 90 1.06 6.76 -4.28
N LEU A 91 1.17 7.96 -3.74
CA LEU A 91 0.32 9.08 -4.12
C LEU A 91 0.78 9.61 -5.49
N HIS A 92 -0.16 10.01 -6.34
CA HIS A 92 0.17 10.63 -7.62
C HIS A 92 0.76 12.00 -7.32
N LYS A 93 2.05 12.20 -7.65
CA LYS A 93 2.62 13.54 -7.66
C LYS A 93 2.03 14.25 -8.86
N ASP A 94 1.52 15.46 -8.64
CA ASP A 94 1.22 16.33 -9.76
C ASP A 94 2.55 16.56 -10.48
N ASP A 95 2.63 16.15 -11.75
CA ASP A 95 3.66 16.59 -12.66
C ASP A 95 3.43 18.10 -12.87
N ASP A 96 3.97 18.92 -11.95
CA ASP A 96 4.26 20.32 -12.22
C ASP A 96 5.11 20.34 -13.48
N GLY A 97 4.66 21.07 -14.50
CA GLY A 97 5.27 21.10 -15.82
C GLY A 97 6.63 21.80 -15.86
N SER A 98 7.61 21.33 -15.09
CA SER A 98 9.03 21.57 -15.28
C SER A 98 9.59 20.44 -16.15
N ASN A 99 9.77 20.75 -17.45
CA ASN A 99 10.59 19.94 -18.35
C ASN A 99 11.94 19.67 -17.71
N ASP A 100 12.31 18.40 -17.54
CA ASP A 100 13.67 17.92 -17.78
C ASP A 100 13.64 16.41 -18.03
N LEU A 101 14.30 16.00 -19.12
CA LEU A 101 14.38 14.63 -19.58
C LEU A 101 15.17 13.77 -18.58
N GLU A 102 14.50 12.96 -17.78
CA GLU A 102 15.11 11.70 -17.31
C GLU A 102 14.06 10.60 -17.16
N ALA A 103 13.71 10.03 -18.30
CA ALA A 103 13.01 8.76 -18.38
C ALA A 103 13.93 7.62 -17.92
N SER A 104 14.15 7.50 -16.61
CA SER A 104 14.60 6.27 -15.99
C SER A 104 13.38 5.41 -15.67
N ILE A 105 13.07 4.52 -16.60
CA ILE A 105 11.99 3.53 -16.54
C ILE A 105 12.10 2.71 -15.24
N HIS A 106 11.42 3.12 -14.18
CA HIS A 106 11.22 2.28 -13.00
C HIS A 106 10.01 1.38 -13.23
N ILE A 107 10.25 0.23 -13.85
CA ILE A 107 9.27 -0.85 -13.90
C ILE A 107 9.06 -1.31 -12.44
N PRO A 108 7.85 -1.19 -11.86
CA PRO A 108 7.60 -1.76 -10.54
C PRO A 108 7.85 -3.27 -10.62
N PRO A 109 8.50 -3.88 -9.61
CA PRO A 109 8.76 -5.32 -9.64
C PRO A 109 7.41 -6.02 -9.75
N LYS A 110 7.21 -6.73 -10.87
CA LYS A 110 6.11 -7.71 -10.98
C LYS A 110 6.22 -8.59 -9.75
N LYS A 111 5.19 -8.62 -8.90
CA LYS A 111 5.11 -9.58 -7.80
C LYS A 111 5.22 -10.97 -8.41
N MET A 112 6.42 -11.55 -8.35
CA MET A 112 6.69 -12.88 -8.87
C MET A 112 5.92 -13.85 -7.99
N ARG A 113 5.04 -14.64 -8.59
CA ARG A 113 4.25 -15.63 -7.88
C ARG A 113 5.20 -16.75 -7.46
N MET A 114 5.72 -16.67 -6.23
CA MET A 114 6.60 -17.69 -5.64
C MET A 114 5.93 -19.06 -5.71
N THR A 115 6.65 -20.04 -6.23
CA THR A 115 6.23 -21.43 -6.25
C THR A 115 6.31 -22.02 -4.84
N LEU A 116 5.69 -23.19 -4.60
CA LEU A 116 5.79 -23.86 -3.30
C LEU A 116 7.24 -24.23 -2.93
N LEU A 117 8.12 -24.40 -3.92
CA LEU A 117 9.54 -24.71 -3.72
C LEU A 117 10.30 -23.48 -3.17
N ASP A 118 9.97 -22.28 -3.65
CA ASP A 118 10.59 -21.02 -3.20
C ASP A 118 10.22 -20.67 -1.75
N LYS A 119 9.03 -21.07 -1.29
CA LYS A 119 8.61 -20.89 0.12
C LYS A 119 9.34 -21.84 1.07
N TYR A 120 9.81 -22.99 0.56
CA TYR A 120 10.48 -24.00 1.38
C TYR A 120 11.95 -23.65 1.62
N THR A 121 12.61 -23.00 0.66
CA THR A 121 14.00 -22.54 0.78
C THR A 121 14.15 -21.38 1.77
N THR A 122 13.23 -20.41 1.78
CA THR A 122 13.28 -19.29 2.76
C THR A 122 13.11 -19.73 4.22
N LYS A 123 12.50 -20.90 4.45
CA LYS A 123 12.37 -21.48 5.80
C LYS A 123 13.71 -22.00 6.37
N TYR A 124 14.72 -22.22 5.53
CA TYR A 124 15.99 -22.85 5.92
C TYR A 124 17.25 -21.98 5.71
N ILE A 125 17.14 -20.80 5.10
CA ILE A 125 18.29 -19.89 4.90
C ILE A 125 18.77 -19.29 6.24
N GLY A 126 17.88 -19.18 7.26
CA GLY A 126 18.24 -18.67 8.59
C GLY A 126 19.00 -19.63 9.52
N LYS A 127 19.50 -20.78 9.05
CA LYS A 127 20.24 -21.75 9.89
C LYS A 127 21.64 -22.10 9.40
N TRP A 128 22.05 -21.63 8.21
CA TRP A 128 23.39 -21.91 7.67
C TRP A 128 24.42 -20.80 7.94
N ASP A 129 24.00 -19.61 8.38
CA ASP A 129 24.91 -18.51 8.75
C ASP A 129 25.57 -18.65 10.14
N LEU A 130 25.23 -19.69 10.90
CA LEU A 130 25.82 -19.95 12.23
C LEU A 130 26.83 -21.10 12.28
N LEU A 131 27.14 -21.75 11.15
CA LEU A 131 28.14 -22.83 11.10
C LEU A 131 29.31 -22.57 10.14
N SER A 132 29.38 -21.40 9.49
CA SER A 132 30.52 -21.05 8.61
C SER A 132 31.48 -20.00 9.19
N ASN A 133 31.31 -19.61 10.47
CA ASN A 133 32.14 -18.59 11.13
C ASN A 133 32.95 -19.10 12.34
N MET A 134 33.10 -20.42 12.51
CA MET A 134 34.14 -21.01 13.37
C MET A 134 35.14 -21.74 12.47
N GLU A 135 36.41 -21.37 12.57
CA GLU A 135 37.59 -21.95 11.89
C GLU A 135 38.13 -21.32 10.59
N LEU A 136 38.21 -19.98 10.50
CA LEU A 136 39.23 -19.34 9.64
C LEU A 136 39.95 -18.15 10.32
N THR A 137 40.20 -18.25 11.62
CA THR A 137 41.08 -17.31 12.34
C THR A 137 42.08 -18.03 13.23
N THR A 138 42.94 -18.87 12.64
CA THR A 138 44.29 -19.13 13.17
C THR A 138 45.13 -19.66 12.00
N ILE A 139 45.96 -18.79 11.44
CA ILE A 139 47.25 -19.02 10.76
C ILE A 139 47.48 -17.76 9.91
N ARG A 140 47.96 -16.73 10.59
CA ARG A 140 48.89 -15.72 10.10
C ARG A 140 49.27 -14.87 11.30
N ASN A 141 50.23 -15.40 12.06
CA ASN A 141 51.32 -14.62 12.66
C ASN A 141 52.32 -15.58 13.29
N ILE A 142 53.57 -15.39 12.87
CA ILE A 142 54.84 -16.08 13.21
C ILE A 142 55.11 -17.33 12.38
#